data_AF-A0A196SIG7-F1
#
_entry.id   AF-A0A196SIG7-F1
#
_cell.length_a   1.000
_cell.length_b   1.000
_cell.length_c   1.000
_cell.angle_alpha   90.00
_cell.angle_beta   90.00
_cell.angle_gamma   90.00
#
_symmetry.space_group_name_H-M   'P 1'
#
loop_
_entity.id
_entity.type
_entity.pdbx_description
1 polymer ?
#
loop_
_entity_poly.entity_id
_entity_poly.type
_entity_poly.pdbx_seq_one_letter_code
_entity_poly.pdbx_strand_id
1 'polypeptide(L)'
;MFSNLFKPKDTRTPDEKYADMKDSIKANIREVKHQIRKLERTRKQIELDIKKEAKKKEPSTAVLQIKCKSRIQVQKGIERMYGIIANMESTITQMGLQKAQIMQVMATQKGFEAMKQINEGMSAEEVTAITTQYMKEMEKFGLVSEMTDDALNNLTPEDEEAADETVDKVLYEVAGMRLADIKDAGTKELEKKQMDAAATSMSALPTIPM
;
A
#
# COMPACT_ATOMS: atom_id res chain seq x y z
N MET A 1 3.55 10.91 35.78
CA MET A 1 3.48 9.75 34.86
C MET A 1 2.49 8.68 35.38
N PHE A 2 1.25 9.04 35.73
CA PHE A 2 0.29 8.06 36.30
C PHE A 2 -1.17 8.22 35.81
N SER A 3 -1.43 9.08 34.81
CA SER A 3 -2.80 9.37 34.34
C SER A 3 -3.46 8.25 33.51
N ASN A 4 -2.72 7.20 33.14
CA ASN A 4 -3.26 6.06 32.40
C ASN A 4 -3.62 4.84 33.29
N LEU A 5 -3.44 4.92 34.61
CA LEU A 5 -3.66 3.80 35.53
C LEU A 5 -5.13 3.67 36.03
N PHE A 6 -5.97 4.68 35.78
CA PHE A 6 -7.37 4.74 36.26
C PHE A 6 -8.40 4.93 35.14
N LYS A 7 -8.19 4.34 33.96
CA LYS A 7 -9.30 4.18 33.02
C LYS A 7 -10.30 3.19 33.63
N PRO A 8 -11.62 3.45 33.60
CA PRO A 8 -12.62 2.51 34.12
C PRO A 8 -12.39 1.13 33.49
N LYS A 9 -12.39 0.09 34.32
CA LYS A 9 -12.17 -1.30 33.90
C LYS A 9 -13.18 -1.59 32.79
N ASP A 10 -12.69 -1.89 31.61
CA ASP A 10 -13.52 -2.09 30.41
C ASP A 10 -14.55 -3.20 30.67
N THR A 11 -15.80 -2.80 30.93
CA THR A 11 -16.93 -3.66 31.28
C THR A 11 -17.55 -4.37 30.07
N ARG A 12 -17.06 -4.08 28.86
CA ARG A 12 -17.58 -4.71 27.64
C ARG A 12 -17.31 -6.20 27.64
N THR A 13 -18.28 -6.96 27.14
CA THR A 13 -18.14 -8.40 26.91
C THR A 13 -17.10 -8.68 25.81
N PRO A 14 -16.53 -9.90 25.74
CA PRO A 14 -15.64 -10.28 24.63
C PRO A 14 -16.30 -10.09 23.24
N ASP A 15 -17.61 -10.29 23.15
CA ASP A 15 -18.39 -10.09 21.92
C ASP A 15 -18.49 -8.62 21.53
N GLU A 16 -18.73 -7.72 22.48
CA GLU A 16 -18.77 -6.27 22.26
C GLU A 16 -17.39 -5.75 21.84
N LYS A 17 -16.31 -6.21 22.47
CA LYS A 17 -14.94 -5.84 22.08
C LYS A 17 -14.60 -6.29 20.66
N TYR A 18 -15.03 -7.49 20.27
CA TYR A 18 -14.88 -7.99 18.91
C TYR A 18 -15.66 -7.15 17.89
N ALA A 19 -16.91 -6.79 18.21
CA ALA A 19 -17.75 -5.96 17.36
C ALA A 19 -17.14 -4.57 17.14
N ASP A 20 -16.72 -3.91 18.22
CA ASP A 20 -16.08 -2.59 18.17
C ASP A 20 -14.80 -2.60 17.33
N MET A 21 -13.96 -3.64 17.50
CA MET A 21 -12.72 -3.76 16.73
C MET A 21 -13.00 -4.03 15.24
N LYS A 22 -13.97 -4.89 14.93
CA LYS A 22 -14.42 -5.13 13.55
C LYS A 22 -14.95 -3.87 12.88
N ASP A 23 -15.74 -3.07 13.60
CA ASP A 23 -16.31 -1.84 13.07
C ASP A 23 -15.24 -0.74 12.90
N SER A 24 -14.25 -0.69 13.79
CA SER A 24 -13.06 0.16 13.65
C SER A 24 -12.25 -0.19 12.38
N ILE A 25 -11.96 -1.47 12.13
CA ILE A 25 -11.25 -1.88 10.91
C ILE A 25 -12.07 -1.54 9.67
N LYS A 26 -13.38 -1.76 9.68
CA LYS A 26 -14.26 -1.35 8.56
C LYS A 26 -14.26 0.16 8.34
N ALA A 27 -14.17 0.97 9.39
CA ALA A 27 -14.02 2.41 9.27
C ALA A 27 -12.69 2.78 8.59
N ASN A 28 -11.60 2.14 9.00
CA ASN A 28 -10.29 2.32 8.38
C ASN A 28 -10.28 1.90 6.90
N ILE A 29 -10.94 0.80 6.52
CA ILE A 29 -11.12 0.41 5.11
C ILE A 29 -11.83 1.52 4.32
N ARG A 30 -12.86 2.16 4.88
CA ARG A 30 -13.55 3.27 4.21
C ARG A 30 -12.65 4.48 4.03
N GLU A 31 -11.82 4.80 5.03
CA GLU A 31 -10.84 5.88 4.97
C GLU A 31 -9.77 5.61 3.90
N VAL A 32 -9.20 4.40 3.87
CA VAL A 32 -8.25 3.99 2.84
C VAL A 32 -8.88 4.07 1.43
N LYS A 33 -10.13 3.63 1.27
CA LYS A 33 -10.89 3.80 0.01
C LYS A 33 -11.07 5.28 -0.38
N HIS A 34 -11.27 6.17 0.59
CA HIS A 34 -11.32 7.62 0.33
C HIS A 34 -9.96 8.14 -0.16
N GLN A 35 -8.87 7.74 0.48
CA GLN A 35 -7.51 8.12 0.09
C GLN A 35 -7.14 7.60 -1.30
N ILE A 36 -7.53 6.38 -1.67
CA ILE A 36 -7.38 5.82 -3.03
C ILE A 36 -8.04 6.76 -4.05
N ARG A 37 -9.29 7.19 -3.82
CA ARG A 37 -9.98 8.12 -4.73
C ARG A 37 -9.26 9.46 -4.87
N LYS A 38 -8.62 9.95 -3.80
CA LYS A 38 -7.81 11.17 -3.84
C LYS A 38 -6.57 10.96 -4.72
N LEU A 39 -5.85 9.84 -4.54
CA LEU A 39 -4.69 9.49 -5.36
C LEU A 39 -5.07 9.27 -6.84
N GLU A 40 -6.20 8.64 -7.13
CA GLU A 40 -6.70 8.47 -8.51
C GLU A 40 -6.97 9.82 -9.19
N ARG A 41 -7.51 10.80 -8.47
CA ARG A 41 -7.68 12.16 -8.98
C ARG A 41 -6.33 12.82 -9.26
N THR A 42 -5.37 12.69 -8.35
CA THR A 42 -4.00 13.18 -8.56
C THR A 42 -3.37 12.52 -9.79
N ARG A 43 -3.51 11.20 -9.96
CA ARG A 43 -3.01 10.46 -11.12
C ARG A 43 -3.57 11.03 -12.43
N LYS A 44 -4.89 11.22 -12.49
CA LYS A 44 -5.57 11.83 -13.65
C LYS A 44 -5.09 13.26 -13.92
N GLN A 45 -4.85 14.05 -12.89
CA GLN A 45 -4.31 15.40 -13.05
C GLN A 45 -2.89 15.38 -13.64
N ILE A 46 -2.03 14.46 -13.17
CA ILE A 46 -0.68 14.27 -13.72
C ILE A 46 -0.76 13.85 -15.19
N GLU A 47 -1.66 12.93 -15.56
CA GLU A 47 -1.89 12.52 -16.94
C GLU A 47 -2.32 13.69 -17.84
N LEU A 48 -3.19 14.58 -17.35
CA LEU A 48 -3.55 15.81 -18.07
C LEU A 48 -2.35 16.73 -18.24
N ASP A 49 -1.52 16.88 -17.22
CA ASP A 49 -0.34 17.73 -17.29
C ASP A 49 0.74 17.17 -18.23
N ILE A 50 0.91 15.83 -18.28
CA ILE A 50 1.76 15.16 -19.28
C ILE A 50 1.25 15.49 -20.69
N LYS A 51 -0.05 15.33 -20.95
CA LYS A 51 -0.67 15.66 -22.24
C LYS A 51 -0.50 17.14 -22.62
N LYS A 52 -0.61 18.04 -21.65
CA LYS A 52 -0.41 19.49 -21.89
C LYS A 52 1.03 19.81 -22.23
N GLU A 53 1.99 19.25 -21.48
CA GLU A 53 3.42 19.45 -21.72
C GLU A 53 3.83 18.89 -23.08
N ALA A 54 3.35 17.70 -23.40
CA ALA A 54 3.56 17.02 -24.68
C ALA A 54 3.09 17.82 -25.91
N LYS A 55 2.01 18.59 -25.76
CA LYS A 55 1.41 19.38 -26.86
C LYS A 55 2.07 20.75 -27.06
N LYS A 56 3.02 21.15 -26.21
CA LYS A 56 3.73 22.42 -26.40
C LYS A 56 4.58 22.38 -27.66
N LYS A 57 4.86 23.55 -28.23
CA LYS A 57 5.75 23.68 -29.41
C LYS A 57 7.16 23.16 -29.10
N GLU A 58 7.67 23.47 -27.91
CA GLU A 58 8.95 22.98 -27.39
C GLU A 58 8.68 22.20 -26.07
N PRO A 59 8.39 20.90 -26.13
CA PRO A 59 8.14 20.09 -24.94
C PRO A 59 9.46 19.83 -24.19
N SER A 60 9.47 20.08 -22.87
CA SER A 60 10.66 19.80 -22.06
C SER A 60 10.75 18.33 -21.68
N THR A 61 11.78 17.65 -22.19
CA THR A 61 12.06 16.23 -21.89
C THR A 61 12.21 15.96 -20.39
N ALA A 62 12.91 16.84 -19.67
CA ALA A 62 13.12 16.70 -18.22
C ALA A 62 11.80 16.82 -17.44
N VAL A 63 10.92 17.77 -17.81
CA VAL A 63 9.61 17.94 -17.17
C VAL A 63 8.71 16.74 -17.45
N LEU A 64 8.70 16.23 -18.68
CA LEU A 64 7.94 15.03 -19.05
C LEU A 64 8.41 13.80 -18.28
N GLN A 65 9.72 13.58 -18.16
CA GLN A 65 10.29 12.50 -17.37
C GLN A 65 9.85 12.57 -15.90
N ILE A 66 9.97 13.74 -15.26
CA ILE A 66 9.56 13.92 -13.86
C ILE A 66 8.07 13.65 -13.68
N LYS A 67 7.22 14.15 -14.58
CA LYS A 67 5.76 13.93 -14.50
C LYS A 67 5.40 12.45 -14.70
N CYS A 68 6.06 11.75 -15.62
CA CYS A 68 5.86 10.32 -15.83
C CYS A 68 6.32 9.49 -14.62
N LYS A 69 7.49 9.80 -14.04
CA LYS A 69 7.95 9.19 -12.78
C LYS A 69 6.96 9.41 -11.64
N SER A 70 6.44 10.63 -11.49
CA SER A 70 5.40 10.95 -10.50
C SER A 70 4.11 10.15 -10.72
N ARG A 71 3.67 9.96 -11.98
CA ARG A 71 2.52 9.10 -12.31
C ARG A 71 2.75 7.66 -11.86
N ILE A 72 3.93 7.10 -12.12
CA ILE A 72 4.30 5.73 -11.70
C ILE A 72 4.28 5.61 -10.17
N GLN A 73 4.85 6.58 -9.46
CA GLN A 73 4.83 6.58 -7.99
C GLN A 73 3.41 6.62 -7.42
N VAL A 74 2.54 7.46 -7.97
CA VAL A 74 1.12 7.52 -7.55
C VAL A 74 0.41 6.21 -7.85
N GLN A 75 0.69 5.58 -8.99
CA GLN A 75 0.13 4.26 -9.35
C GLN A 75 0.56 3.17 -8.36
N LYS A 76 1.86 3.06 -8.06
CA LYS A 76 2.39 2.15 -7.03
C LYS A 76 1.75 2.44 -5.66
N GLY A 77 1.55 3.73 -5.31
CA GLY A 77 0.85 4.13 -4.09
C GLY A 77 -0.60 3.62 -4.03
N ILE A 78 -1.34 3.67 -5.14
CA ILE A 78 -2.70 3.12 -5.23
C ILE A 78 -2.69 1.59 -5.04
N GLU A 79 -1.77 0.89 -5.69
CA GLU A 79 -1.63 -0.58 -5.57
C GLU A 79 -1.31 -1.01 -4.13
N ARG A 80 -0.38 -0.32 -3.45
CA ARG A 80 -0.10 -0.55 -2.03
C ARG A 80 -1.33 -0.36 -1.17
N MET A 81 -2.14 0.67 -1.43
CA MET A 81 -3.36 0.94 -0.67
C MET A 81 -4.41 -0.16 -0.85
N TYR A 82 -4.52 -0.76 -2.05
CA TYR A 82 -5.34 -1.95 -2.25
C TYR A 82 -4.80 -3.17 -1.48
N GLY A 83 -3.47 -3.35 -1.42
CA GLY A 83 -2.83 -4.36 -0.57
C GLY A 83 -3.17 -4.17 0.92
N ILE A 84 -3.15 -2.92 1.40
CA ILE A 84 -3.55 -2.58 2.78
C ILE A 84 -5.03 -2.93 3.03
N ILE A 85 -5.94 -2.69 2.08
CA ILE A 85 -7.34 -3.11 2.19
C ILE A 85 -7.44 -4.63 2.33
N ALA A 86 -6.75 -5.38 1.47
CA ALA A 86 -6.78 -6.84 1.50
C ALA A 86 -6.27 -7.39 2.85
N ASN A 87 -5.21 -6.79 3.39
CA ASN A 87 -4.68 -7.14 4.71
C ASN A 87 -5.72 -6.88 5.81
N MET A 88 -6.38 -5.71 5.81
CA MET A 88 -7.44 -5.41 6.78
C MET A 88 -8.63 -6.38 6.68
N GLU A 89 -9.03 -6.78 5.47
CA GLU A 89 -10.10 -7.76 5.25
C GLU A 89 -9.69 -9.17 5.73
N SER A 90 -8.43 -9.54 5.54
CA SER A 90 -7.83 -10.75 6.12
C SER A 90 -7.86 -10.70 7.66
N THR A 91 -7.48 -9.57 8.27
CA THR A 91 -7.54 -9.38 9.72
C THR A 91 -8.96 -9.55 10.27
N ILE A 92 -9.99 -9.01 9.60
CA ILE A 92 -11.39 -9.23 10.02
C ILE A 92 -11.74 -10.72 10.03
N THR A 93 -11.29 -11.46 9.02
CA THR A 93 -11.53 -12.91 8.90
C THR A 93 -10.81 -13.66 10.01
N GLN A 94 -9.53 -13.36 10.23
CA GLN A 94 -8.72 -13.95 11.29
C GLN A 94 -9.31 -13.69 12.67
N MET A 95 -9.78 -12.46 12.93
CA MET A 95 -10.48 -12.15 14.18
C MET A 95 -11.75 -13.01 14.32
N GLY A 96 -12.50 -13.23 13.24
CA GLY A 96 -13.69 -14.09 13.27
C GLY A 96 -13.37 -15.54 13.65
N LEU A 97 -12.26 -16.06 13.13
CA LEU A 97 -11.74 -17.37 13.52
C LEU A 97 -11.34 -17.41 15.00
N GLN A 98 -10.61 -16.40 15.48
CA GLN A 98 -10.22 -16.29 16.89
C GLN A 98 -11.46 -16.27 17.82
N LYS A 99 -12.52 -15.56 17.43
CA LYS A 99 -13.79 -15.55 18.17
C LYS A 99 -14.41 -16.95 18.26
N ALA A 100 -14.46 -17.70 17.16
CA ALA A 100 -15.00 -19.05 17.13
C ALA A 100 -14.17 -20.01 18.00
N GLN A 101 -12.84 -19.88 17.97
CA GLN A 101 -11.92 -20.64 18.82
C GLN A 101 -12.18 -20.35 20.31
N ILE A 102 -12.34 -19.08 20.70
CA ILE A 102 -12.66 -18.69 22.08
C ILE A 102 -14.01 -19.30 22.52
N MET A 103 -15.03 -19.27 21.65
CA MET A 103 -16.33 -19.89 21.95
C MET A 103 -16.24 -21.40 22.12
N GLN A 104 -15.44 -22.08 21.30
CA GLN A 104 -15.19 -23.51 21.44
C GLN A 104 -14.49 -23.82 22.77
N VAL A 105 -13.47 -23.05 23.15
CA VAL A 105 -12.79 -23.19 24.44
C VAL A 105 -13.77 -22.98 25.60
N MET A 106 -14.62 -21.96 25.55
CA MET A 106 -15.64 -21.71 26.58
C MET A 106 -16.67 -22.83 26.67
N ALA A 107 -17.12 -23.38 25.54
CA ALA A 107 -18.05 -24.51 25.52
C ALA A 107 -17.42 -25.76 26.12
N THR A 108 -16.16 -26.04 25.79
CA THR A 108 -15.38 -27.15 26.37
C THR A 108 -15.17 -26.96 27.87
N GLN A 109 -14.83 -25.76 28.34
CA GLN A 109 -14.72 -25.46 29.79
C GLN A 109 -16.02 -25.74 30.53
N LYS A 110 -17.16 -25.28 30.00
CA LYS A 110 -18.48 -25.59 30.58
C LYS A 110 -18.80 -27.08 30.56
N GLY A 111 -18.39 -27.79 29.50
CA GLY A 111 -18.49 -29.26 29.43
C GLY A 111 -17.68 -29.95 30.53
N PHE A 112 -16.45 -29.49 30.80
CA PHE A 112 -15.64 -29.97 31.92
C PHE A 112 -16.25 -29.65 33.29
N GLU A 113 -16.81 -28.46 33.47
CA GLU A 113 -17.52 -28.08 34.70
C GLU A 113 -18.76 -28.97 34.91
N ALA A 114 -19.52 -29.25 33.85
CA ALA A 114 -20.67 -30.17 33.91
C ALA A 114 -20.22 -31.62 34.18
N MET A 115 -19.14 -32.10 33.57
CA MET A 115 -18.56 -33.41 33.89
C MET A 115 -18.10 -33.50 35.35
N LYS A 116 -17.51 -32.43 35.90
CA LYS A 116 -17.13 -32.34 37.31
C LYS A 116 -18.34 -32.36 38.24
N GLN A 117 -19.46 -31.76 37.82
CA GLN A 117 -20.72 -31.77 38.58
C GLN A 117 -21.46 -33.11 38.49
N ILE A 118 -21.30 -33.86 37.40
CA ILE A 118 -21.93 -35.17 37.20
C ILE A 118 -21.14 -36.30 37.88
N ASN A 119 -19.85 -36.11 38.15
CA ASN A 119 -19.01 -37.19 38.68
C ASN A 119 -18.43 -36.89 40.07
N GLU A 120 -19.19 -37.25 41.10
CA GLU A 120 -18.68 -37.47 42.46
C GLU A 120 -17.78 -38.73 42.57
N GLY A 121 -17.51 -39.43 41.46
CA GLY A 121 -16.78 -40.71 41.42
C GLY A 121 -15.58 -40.78 40.45
N MET A 122 -15.16 -39.70 39.80
CA MET A 122 -13.89 -39.67 39.04
C MET A 122 -12.74 -39.21 39.94
N SER A 123 -11.59 -39.87 39.87
CA SER A 123 -10.44 -39.47 40.67
C SER A 123 -9.95 -38.09 40.22
N ALA A 124 -9.54 -37.24 41.18
CA ALA A 124 -9.00 -35.92 40.88
C ALA A 124 -7.78 -35.99 39.94
N GLU A 125 -7.07 -37.12 39.93
CA GLU A 125 -5.88 -37.38 39.12
C GLU A 125 -6.21 -37.52 37.62
N GLU A 126 -7.32 -38.19 37.26
CA GLU A 126 -7.76 -38.34 35.86
C GLU A 126 -8.16 -37.00 35.25
N VAL A 127 -8.87 -36.16 36.02
CA VAL A 127 -9.26 -34.81 35.60
C VAL A 127 -8.03 -33.92 35.40
N THR A 128 -7.03 -34.02 36.28
CA THR A 128 -5.81 -33.22 36.20
C THR A 128 -4.93 -33.64 35.02
N ALA A 129 -4.85 -34.95 34.73
CA ALA A 129 -4.11 -35.48 33.59
C ALA A 129 -4.71 -35.03 32.25
N ILE A 130 -6.04 -35.12 32.10
CA ILE A 130 -6.77 -34.68 30.90
C ILE A 130 -6.61 -33.16 30.69
N THR A 131 -6.71 -32.38 31.77
CA THR A 131 -6.53 -30.91 31.70
C THR A 131 -5.10 -30.53 31.29
N THR A 132 -4.09 -31.24 31.80
CA THR A 132 -2.67 -30.95 31.49
C THR A 132 -2.27 -31.38 30.09
N GLN A 133 -2.77 -32.52 29.59
CA GLN A 133 -2.58 -32.93 28.20
C GLN A 133 -3.27 -31.96 27.23
N TYR A 134 -4.47 -31.50 27.56
CA TYR A 134 -5.21 -30.54 26.76
C TYR A 134 -4.56 -29.14 26.75
N MET A 135 -4.04 -28.66 27.89
CA MET A 135 -3.26 -27.40 27.94
C MET A 135 -2.02 -27.46 27.04
N LYS A 136 -1.33 -28.61 26.98
CA LYS A 136 -0.19 -28.83 26.07
C LYS A 136 -0.60 -28.93 24.59
N GLU A 137 -1.76 -29.48 24.28
CA GLU A 137 -2.29 -29.49 22.91
C GLU A 137 -2.76 -28.10 22.46
N MET A 138 -3.37 -27.32 23.36
CA MET A 138 -3.74 -25.92 23.10
C MET A 138 -2.52 -25.01 22.91
N GLU A 139 -1.44 -25.23 23.65
CA GLU A 139 -0.16 -24.53 23.47
C GLU A 139 0.49 -24.88 22.11
N LYS A 140 0.38 -26.13 21.67
CA LYS A 140 0.81 -26.59 20.32
C LYS A 140 -0.08 -26.07 19.18
N PHE A 141 -1.34 -25.72 19.44
CA PHE A 141 -2.29 -25.24 18.43
C PHE A 141 -2.22 -23.73 18.13
N GLY A 142 -1.21 -23.00 18.65
CA GLY A 142 -0.75 -21.76 18.01
C GLY A 142 -1.09 -20.42 18.70
N LEU A 143 -0.74 -20.25 19.98
CA LEU A 143 -0.64 -18.90 20.58
C LEU A 143 0.65 -18.15 20.18
N VAL A 144 1.59 -18.82 19.48
CA VAL A 144 2.72 -18.17 18.79
C VAL A 144 2.39 -18.17 17.31
N SER A 145 1.54 -17.22 16.89
CA SER A 145 1.35 -16.92 15.48
C SER A 145 2.62 -16.23 14.97
N GLU A 146 3.61 -17.01 14.53
CA GLU A 146 4.63 -16.56 13.58
C GLU A 146 3.93 -16.23 12.24
N MET A 147 3.28 -15.07 12.15
CA MET A 147 2.75 -14.52 10.88
C MET A 147 2.86 -12.98 10.84
N THR A 148 3.97 -12.42 11.34
CA THR A 148 4.27 -10.99 11.20
C THR A 148 5.48 -10.68 10.32
N ASP A 149 5.99 -11.65 9.55
CA ASP A 149 7.14 -11.41 8.65
C ASP A 149 6.74 -11.19 7.18
N ASP A 150 5.67 -11.80 6.67
CA ASP A 150 5.33 -11.70 5.23
C ASP A 150 4.62 -10.39 4.80
N ALA A 151 3.94 -9.71 5.72
CA ALA A 151 3.32 -8.42 5.41
C ALA A 151 4.32 -7.26 5.44
N LEU A 152 5.39 -7.40 6.23
CA LEU A 152 6.44 -6.37 6.37
C LEU A 152 7.38 -6.38 5.16
N ASN A 153 7.64 -7.55 4.56
CA ASN A 153 8.45 -7.69 3.35
C ASN A 153 7.78 -7.11 2.08
N ASN A 154 6.47 -6.86 2.09
CA ASN A 154 5.77 -6.12 1.02
C ASN A 154 5.65 -4.61 1.28
N LEU A 155 6.11 -4.14 2.44
CA LEU A 155 6.11 -2.73 2.85
C LEU A 155 7.50 -2.08 2.73
N THR A 156 8.54 -2.85 2.41
CA THR A 156 9.86 -2.30 2.13
C THR A 156 9.82 -1.47 0.85
N PRO A 157 10.13 -0.16 0.93
CA PRO A 157 10.28 0.65 -0.26
C PRO A 157 11.60 0.26 -0.91
N GLU A 158 11.58 -0.70 -1.81
CA GLU A 158 12.55 -0.67 -2.90
C GLU A 158 12.21 0.57 -3.73
N ASP A 159 12.89 1.67 -3.40
CA ASP A 159 13.08 2.83 -4.26
C ASP A 159 13.88 2.38 -5.50
N GLU A 160 13.29 1.52 -6.31
CA GLU A 160 13.69 1.40 -7.69
C GLU A 160 13.29 2.70 -8.37
N GLU A 161 14.30 3.52 -8.69
CA GLU A 161 14.15 4.52 -9.74
C GLU A 161 13.44 3.85 -10.91
N ALA A 162 12.26 4.37 -11.25
CA ALA A 162 11.48 3.82 -12.35
C ALA A 162 12.39 3.79 -13.59
N ALA A 163 12.70 2.58 -14.08
CA ALA A 163 13.60 2.39 -15.20
C ALA A 163 13.15 3.25 -16.38
N ASP A 164 14.08 3.83 -17.12
CA ASP A 164 13.76 4.77 -18.22
C ASP A 164 12.77 4.16 -19.24
N GLU A 165 12.80 2.84 -19.44
CA GLU A 165 11.85 2.11 -20.26
C GLU A 165 10.39 2.20 -19.73
N THR A 166 10.20 2.17 -18.40
CA THR A 166 8.87 2.31 -17.78
C THR A 166 8.35 3.73 -17.91
N VAL A 167 9.24 4.73 -17.86
CA VAL A 167 8.91 6.14 -18.08
C VAL A 167 8.45 6.35 -19.52
N ASP A 168 9.18 5.79 -20.49
CA ASP A 168 8.84 5.85 -21.92
C ASP A 168 7.50 5.15 -22.22
N LYS A 169 7.23 4.00 -21.61
CA LYS A 169 5.93 3.30 -21.73
C LYS A 169 4.77 4.18 -21.27
N VAL A 170 4.90 4.82 -20.10
CA VAL A 170 3.86 5.72 -19.58
C VAL A 170 3.66 6.93 -20.48
N LEU A 171 4.74 7.53 -20.98
CA LEU A 171 4.64 8.66 -21.90
C LEU A 171 3.93 8.27 -23.20
N TYR A 172 4.23 7.09 -23.73
CA TYR A 172 3.57 6.56 -24.92
C TYR A 172 2.09 6.26 -24.68
N GLU A 173 1.73 5.61 -23.56
CA GLU A 173 0.33 5.35 -23.20
C GLU A 173 -0.50 6.63 -23.06
N VAL A 174 0.09 7.68 -22.46
CA VAL A 174 -0.64 8.91 -22.12
C VAL A 174 -0.67 9.91 -23.28
N ALA A 175 0.42 10.03 -24.04
CA ALA A 175 0.61 11.07 -25.03
C ALA A 175 0.99 10.55 -26.44
N GLY A 176 1.23 9.24 -26.62
CA GLY A 176 1.54 8.63 -27.91
C GLY A 176 2.93 8.92 -28.46
N MET A 177 3.87 9.31 -27.59
CA MET A 177 5.20 9.81 -27.96
C MET A 177 6.30 9.15 -27.13
N ARG A 178 7.50 9.02 -27.67
CA ARG A 178 8.68 8.51 -26.96
C ARG A 178 9.64 9.66 -26.64
N LEU A 179 10.45 9.53 -25.58
CA LEU A 179 11.44 10.54 -25.23
C LEU A 179 12.49 10.75 -26.32
N ALA A 180 12.82 9.70 -27.08
CA ALA A 180 13.75 9.76 -28.21
C ALA A 180 13.26 10.72 -29.32
N ASP A 181 11.98 10.65 -29.66
CA ASP A 181 11.38 11.45 -30.75
C ASP A 181 11.42 12.96 -30.44
N ILE A 182 11.40 13.32 -29.15
CA ILE A 182 11.48 14.71 -28.67
C ILE A 182 12.91 15.23 -28.73
N LYS A 183 13.90 14.39 -28.36
CA LYS A 183 15.32 14.75 -28.42
C LYS A 183 15.75 15.03 -29.85
N ASP A 184 15.28 14.25 -30.81
CA ASP A 184 15.57 14.44 -32.24
C ASP A 184 14.94 15.71 -32.82
N ALA A 185 13.80 16.15 -32.28
CA ALA A 185 13.19 17.43 -32.65
C ALA A 185 14.01 18.60 -32.08
N GLY A 186 14.42 18.53 -30.81
CA GLY A 186 15.21 19.58 -30.16
C GLY A 186 16.62 19.74 -30.73
N THR A 187 17.30 18.64 -31.12
CA THR A 187 18.62 18.72 -31.77
C THR A 187 18.54 19.38 -33.15
N LYS A 188 17.53 19.02 -33.97
CA LYS A 188 17.30 19.67 -35.27
C LYS A 188 16.99 21.15 -35.14
N GLU A 189 16.29 21.57 -34.09
CA GLU A 189 15.98 22.98 -33.84
C GLU A 189 17.19 23.78 -33.36
N LEU A 190 18.05 23.18 -32.53
CA LEU A 190 19.33 23.76 -32.09
C LEU A 190 20.32 23.91 -33.25
N GLU A 191 20.42 22.90 -34.13
CA GLU A 191 21.23 22.96 -35.35
C GLU A 191 20.75 24.07 -36.29
N LYS A 192 19.43 24.19 -36.49
CA LYS A 192 18.84 25.29 -37.27
C LYS A 192 19.19 26.67 -36.69
N LYS A 193 19.08 26.83 -35.38
CA LYS A 193 19.37 28.10 -34.70
C LYS A 193 20.86 28.46 -34.75
N GLN A 194 21.75 27.47 -34.74
CA GLN A 194 23.19 27.67 -34.93
C GLN A 194 23.54 28.02 -36.39
N MET A 195 22.86 27.41 -37.36
CA MET A 195 23.02 27.73 -38.79
C MET A 195 22.49 29.14 -39.12
N ASP A 196 21.35 29.55 -38.57
CA ASP A 196 20.78 30.89 -38.76
C ASP A 196 21.64 31.98 -38.10
N ALA A 197 22.23 31.70 -36.93
CA ALA A 197 23.17 32.60 -36.26
C ALA A 197 24.50 32.74 -37.02
N ALA A 198 25.01 31.66 -37.63
CA ALA A 198 26.21 31.68 -38.46
C ALA A 198 26.00 32.39 -39.81
N ALA A 199 24.80 32.27 -40.41
CA ALA A 199 24.46 32.99 -41.64
C ALA A 199 24.37 34.51 -41.42
N THR A 200 23.89 34.94 -40.24
CA THR A 200 23.76 36.37 -39.88
C THR A 200 25.12 37.03 -39.60
N SER A 201 26.13 36.29 -39.13
CA SER A 201 27.48 36.81 -38.90
C SER A 201 28.33 36.86 -40.17
N MET A 202 28.05 36.01 -41.17
CA MET A 202 28.73 36.02 -42.47
C MET A 202 28.29 37.14 -43.41
N SER A 203 27.09 37.72 -43.23
CA SER A 203 26.60 38.83 -44.06
C SER A 203 27.09 40.22 -43.62
N ALA A 204 27.93 40.31 -42.59
CA ALA A 204 28.41 41.57 -41.99
C ALA A 204 29.88 41.91 -42.32
N LEU A 205 30.45 41.37 -43.41
CA LEU A 205 31.75 41.80 -43.91
C LEU A 205 31.58 43.05 -44.79
N PRO A 206 32.21 44.20 -44.46
CA PRO A 206 32.13 45.39 -45.30
C PRO A 206 32.91 45.13 -46.60
N THR A 207 32.21 45.20 -47.73
CA THR A 207 32.84 45.32 -49.05
C THR A 207 33.70 46.57 -49.08
N ILE A 208 35.03 46.39 -49.12
CA ILE A 208 36.00 47.44 -49.38
C ILE A 208 35.93 47.75 -50.89
N PRO A 209 35.54 48.95 -51.32
CA PRO A 209 35.64 49.33 -52.73
C PRO A 209 37.11 49.62 -53.09
N MET A 210 37.50 49.23 -54.31
CA MET A 210 38.84 49.42 -54.89
C MET A 210 39.28 50.89 -54.94
#